data_AF-A0A2Z3IBD1-F1
#
_entry.id   AF-A0A2Z3IBD1-F1
#
_cell.length_a   1.000
_cell.length_b   1.000
_cell.length_c   1.000
_cell.angle_alpha   90.00
_cell.angle_beta   90.00
_cell.angle_gamma   90.00
#
_symmetry.space_group_name_H-M   'P 1'
#
loop_
_entity.id
_entity.type
_entity.pdbx_description
1 polymer ?
#
loop_
_entity_poly.entity_id
_entity_poly.type
_entity_poly.pdbx_seq_one_letter_code
_entity_poly.pdbx_strand_id
1 'polypeptide(L)'
;MARYHCRCRKCEARRVLPRHPDDYLRPPRCACGAKSWRIDRWMNTRDTSMHGAGCNCSGYWFTHRRGSKFCWYRKDGTARVPGDPDFSDRELSADEIAAAAAQIKDAA
;
A
#
# COMPACT_ATOMS: atom_id res chain seq x y z
N MET A 1 -20.78 2.43 -1.08
CA MET A 1 -20.83 2.82 -2.51
C MET A 1 -19.40 2.93 -3.03
N ALA A 2 -19.07 2.27 -4.13
CA ALA A 2 -17.75 2.38 -4.75
C ALA A 2 -17.53 3.81 -5.27
N ARG A 3 -16.34 4.37 -5.07
CA ARG A 3 -15.93 5.67 -5.59
C ARG A 3 -14.92 5.44 -6.71
N TYR A 4 -15.17 6.04 -7.88
CA TYR A 4 -14.32 5.88 -9.06
C TYR A 4 -13.46 7.11 -9.27
N HIS A 5 -12.14 6.96 -9.17
CA HIS A 5 -11.21 8.03 -9.50
C HIS A 5 -11.17 8.18 -11.03
N CYS A 6 -11.54 9.36 -11.53
CA CYS A 6 -11.67 9.64 -12.95
C CYS A 6 -10.81 10.84 -13.37
N ARG A 7 -10.46 10.89 -14.66
CA ARG A 7 -9.86 12.06 -15.31
C ARG A 7 -10.69 12.53 -16.48
N CYS A 8 -10.73 13.84 -16.66
CA CYS A 8 -11.30 14.43 -17.86
C CYS A 8 -10.43 14.08 -19.07
N ARG A 9 -11.04 13.62 -20.16
CA ARG A 9 -10.31 13.32 -21.40
C ARG A 9 -9.79 14.57 -22.12
N LYS A 10 -10.36 15.75 -21.85
CA LYS A 10 -9.98 17.02 -22.50
C LYS A 10 -8.83 17.73 -21.78
N CYS A 11 -8.92 17.89 -20.46
CA CYS A 11 -7.98 18.71 -19.67
C CYS A 11 -7.28 17.95 -18.55
N GLU A 12 -7.43 16.62 -18.51
CA GLU A 12 -6.82 15.72 -17.53
C GLU A 12 -7.16 15.96 -16.05
N ALA A 13 -8.05 16.90 -15.75
CA ALA A 13 -8.48 17.21 -14.39
C ALA A 13 -9.06 15.97 -13.71
N ARG A 14 -8.72 15.78 -12.43
CA ARG A 14 -9.16 14.64 -11.61
C ARG A 14 -10.50 14.94 -10.95
N ARG A 15 -11.38 13.94 -10.89
CA ARG A 15 -12.61 13.99 -10.10
C ARG A 15 -12.95 12.59 -9.60
N VAL A 16 -13.55 12.51 -8.42
CA VAL A 16 -14.10 11.25 -7.90
C VAL A 16 -15.59 11.20 -8.23
N LEU A 17 -16.02 10.15 -8.94
CA LEU A 17 -17.41 9.93 -9.31
C LEU A 17 -18.03 8.79 -8.47
N PRO A 18 -19.32 8.88 -8.10
CA PRO A 18 -20.01 7.81 -7.36
C PRO A 18 -20.38 6.57 -8.19
N ARG A 19 -20.28 6.63 -9.53
CA ARG A 19 -20.54 5.51 -10.46
C ARG A 19 -19.46 5.47 -11.55
N HIS A 20 -19.39 4.37 -12.32
CA HIS A 20 -18.46 4.30 -13.44
C HIS A 20 -18.84 5.38 -14.48
N PRO A 21 -17.86 6.05 -15.14
CA PRO A 21 -18.14 7.06 -16.17
C PRO A 21 -19.15 6.64 -17.23
N ASP A 22 -19.13 5.37 -17.62
CA ASP A 22 -19.98 4.83 -18.69
C ASP A 22 -21.41 4.51 -18.22
N ASP A 23 -21.66 4.46 -16.90
CA ASP A 23 -22.99 4.22 -16.33
C ASP A 23 -23.88 5.47 -16.32
N TYR A 24 -23.31 6.63 -16.65
CA TYR A 24 -24.03 7.90 -16.62
C TYR A 24 -24.78 8.14 -17.94
N LEU A 25 -26.11 8.17 -17.87
CA LEU A 25 -26.94 8.73 -18.95
C LEU A 25 -26.60 10.21 -19.21
N ARG A 26 -26.29 10.95 -18.13
CA ARG A 26 -25.86 12.35 -18.18
C ARG A 26 -24.58 12.53 -17.36
N PRO A 27 -23.40 12.39 -17.97
CA PRO A 27 -22.14 12.50 -17.23
C PRO A 27 -21.95 13.91 -16.67
N PRO A 28 -21.39 14.04 -15.46
CA PRO A 28 -21.17 15.33 -14.83
C PRO A 28 -20.21 16.18 -15.65
N ARG A 29 -20.40 17.50 -15.65
CA ARG A 29 -19.52 18.43 -16.38
C ARG A 29 -18.21 18.64 -15.63
N CYS A 30 -17.10 18.62 -16.36
CA CYS A 30 -15.79 19.06 -15.89
C CYS A 30 -15.73 20.61 -15.87
N ALA A 31 -14.83 21.18 -15.07
CA ALA A 31 -14.61 22.63 -15.04
C ALA A 31 -14.25 23.23 -16.43
N CYS A 32 -13.56 22.46 -17.28
CA CYS A 32 -13.24 22.85 -18.66
C CYS A 32 -14.42 22.74 -19.65
N GLY A 33 -15.62 22.42 -19.16
CA GLY A 33 -16.84 22.30 -19.96
C GLY A 33 -17.08 20.91 -20.58
N ALA A 34 -16.08 20.04 -20.68
CA ALA A 34 -16.24 18.69 -21.22
C ALA A 34 -17.06 17.78 -20.29
N LYS A 35 -17.69 16.75 -20.86
CA LYS A 35 -18.42 15.70 -20.12
C LYS A 35 -17.81 14.30 -20.32
N SER A 36 -16.63 14.25 -20.93
CA SER A 36 -15.93 13.01 -21.25
C SER A 36 -14.95 12.65 -20.14
N TRP A 37 -15.22 11.57 -19.43
CA TRP A 37 -14.36 11.05 -18.35
C TRP A 37 -13.71 9.73 -18.76
N ARG A 38 -12.57 9.42 -18.15
CA ARG A 38 -11.90 8.11 -18.20
C ARG A 38 -11.54 7.69 -16.78
N ILE A 39 -11.52 6.39 -16.52
CA ILE A 39 -10.99 5.87 -15.26
C ILE A 39 -9.51 6.21 -15.13
N ASP A 40 -9.11 6.74 -13.98
CA ASP A 40 -7.70 6.86 -13.60
C ASP A 40 -7.23 5.50 -13.09
N ARG A 41 -6.71 4.67 -14.00
CA ARG A 41 -6.29 3.30 -13.67
C ARG A 41 -5.35 3.28 -12.48
N TRP A 42 -4.34 4.14 -12.46
CA TRP A 42 -3.36 4.19 -11.36
C TRP A 42 -4.02 4.52 -10.01
N MET A 43 -4.90 5.52 -9.95
CA MET A 43 -5.58 5.87 -8.70
C MET A 43 -6.53 4.78 -8.19
N ASN A 44 -7.17 4.03 -9.08
CA ASN A 44 -8.10 2.97 -8.68
C ASN A 44 -7.41 1.62 -8.41
N THR A 45 -6.23 1.37 -8.98
CA THR A 45 -5.48 0.12 -8.75
C THR A 45 -4.40 0.24 -7.69
N ARG A 46 -4.00 1.46 -7.29
CA ARG A 46 -2.99 1.62 -6.24
C ARG A 46 -3.54 1.13 -4.91
N ASP A 47 -2.71 0.43 -4.17
CA ASP A 47 -3.02 0.03 -2.81
C ASP A 47 -2.98 1.28 -1.89
N THR A 48 -4.15 1.76 -1.50
CA THR A 48 -4.31 2.80 -0.47
C THR A 48 -4.78 2.23 0.87
N SER A 49 -4.81 0.90 1.00
CA SER A 49 -5.18 0.26 2.27
C SER A 49 -4.10 0.55 3.32
N MET A 50 -4.44 0.35 4.60
CA MET A 50 -3.46 0.44 5.69
C MET A 50 -2.23 -0.45 5.41
N HIS A 51 -2.41 -1.58 4.73
CA HIS A 51 -1.33 -2.50 4.36
C HIS A 51 -0.34 -1.90 3.35
N GLY A 52 -0.81 -1.03 2.45
CA GLY A 52 0.03 -0.25 1.53
C GLY A 52 0.46 1.12 2.05
N ALA A 53 -0.27 1.69 3.02
CA ALA A 53 -0.12 3.08 3.48
C ALA A 53 0.64 3.25 4.81
N GLY A 54 0.65 2.26 5.70
CA GLY A 54 1.28 2.39 7.02
C GLY A 54 1.28 1.11 7.86
N CYS A 55 2.46 0.68 8.28
CA CYS A 55 2.74 -0.35 9.26
C CYS A 55 3.12 0.31 10.58
N ASN A 56 2.66 -0.26 11.69
CA ASN A 56 2.93 0.17 13.06
C ASN A 56 3.67 -0.92 13.87
N CYS A 57 4.41 -1.82 13.21
CA CYS A 57 5.20 -2.84 13.91
C CYS A 57 6.35 -2.23 14.71
N SER A 58 6.83 -2.95 15.72
CA SER A 58 7.85 -2.44 16.65
C SER A 58 9.22 -2.22 16.03
N GLY A 59 9.51 -2.74 14.84
CA GLY A 59 10.76 -2.46 14.12
C GLY A 59 10.99 -0.98 13.77
N TYR A 60 9.98 -0.11 13.88
CA TYR A 60 10.13 1.34 13.85
C TYR A 60 9.25 2.00 14.92
N TRP A 61 9.78 3.05 15.58
CA TRP A 61 9.00 3.89 16.52
C TRP A 61 7.95 4.79 15.84
N PHE A 62 7.88 4.76 14.50
CA PHE A 62 6.96 5.57 13.70
C PHE A 62 6.24 4.72 12.65
N THR A 63 5.11 5.23 12.15
CA THR A 63 4.37 4.57 11.07
C THR A 63 5.18 4.57 9.78
N HIS A 64 5.48 3.40 9.23
CA HIS A 64 6.37 3.21 8.08
C HIS A 64 5.72 2.33 7.01
N ARG A 65 6.36 2.12 5.85
CA ARG A 65 5.81 1.20 4.83
C ARG A 65 6.19 -0.24 5.12
N ARG A 66 5.26 -1.19 4.90
CA ARG A 66 5.58 -2.63 4.93
C ARG A 66 6.71 -2.96 3.95
N GLY A 67 7.57 -3.90 4.34
CA GLY A 67 8.76 -4.27 3.57
C GLY A 67 9.94 -3.30 3.68
N SER A 68 9.83 -2.21 4.46
CA SER A 68 11.00 -1.41 4.84
C SER A 68 12.04 -2.29 5.55
N LYS A 69 13.32 -1.89 5.55
CA LYS A 69 14.45 -2.71 6.02
C LYS A 69 14.18 -3.42 7.36
N PHE A 70 13.74 -2.66 8.37
CA PHE A 70 13.49 -3.18 9.73
C PHE A 70 12.03 -3.51 9.99
N CYS A 71 11.19 -3.53 8.95
CA CYS A 71 9.78 -3.87 9.11
C CYS A 71 9.67 -5.37 9.38
N TRP A 72 8.94 -5.74 10.42
CA TRP A 72 8.65 -7.14 10.76
C TRP A 72 7.65 -7.81 9.82
N TYR A 73 7.17 -7.10 8.79
CA TYR A 73 6.29 -7.64 7.77
C TYR A 73 6.85 -7.36 6.37
N ARG A 74 6.81 -8.36 5.50
CA ARG A 74 7.09 -8.23 4.07
C ARG A 74 6.02 -7.39 3.38
N LYS A 75 6.28 -7.02 2.12
CA LYS A 75 5.37 -6.20 1.30
C LYS A 75 4.03 -6.90 1.04
N ASP A 76 4.01 -8.23 1.00
CA ASP A 76 2.81 -9.04 0.86
C ASP A 76 2.04 -9.22 2.19
N GLY A 77 2.61 -8.77 3.31
CA GLY A 77 2.01 -8.88 4.64
C GLY A 77 2.45 -10.10 5.45
N THR A 78 3.26 -10.99 4.88
CA THR A 78 3.83 -12.12 5.65
C THR A 78 4.80 -11.63 6.72
N ALA A 79 4.87 -12.31 7.86
CA ALA A 79 5.80 -11.96 8.92
C ALA A 79 7.25 -12.23 8.49
N ARG A 80 8.17 -11.36 8.91
CA ARG A 80 9.61 -11.59 8.92
C ARG A 80 10.01 -11.93 10.34
N VAL A 81 10.66 -13.08 10.51
CA VAL A 81 11.10 -13.57 11.82
C VAL A 81 12.61 -13.74 11.86
N PRO A 82 13.24 -13.72 13.04
CA PRO A 82 14.64 -14.10 13.18
C PRO A 82 14.92 -15.45 12.52
N GLY A 83 15.89 -15.50 11.60
CA GLY A 83 16.22 -16.67 10.80
C GLY A 83 15.79 -16.58 9.34
N ASP A 84 14.90 -15.64 9.00
CA ASP A 84 14.65 -15.29 7.61
C ASP A 84 15.86 -14.54 7.02
N PRO A 85 16.22 -14.80 5.75
CA PRO A 85 17.37 -14.16 5.10
C PRO A 85 17.22 -12.64 4.93
N ASP A 86 15.99 -12.14 4.98
CA ASP A 86 15.66 -10.72 4.86
C ASP A 86 15.24 -10.07 6.20
N PHE A 87 15.40 -10.77 7.33
CA PHE A 87 15.16 -10.20 8.65
C PHE A 87 16.33 -9.31 9.08
N SER A 88 16.00 -8.11 9.56
CA SER A 88 16.96 -7.23 10.22
C SER A 88 16.24 -6.44 11.31
N ASP A 89 16.94 -6.24 12.42
CA ASP A 89 16.47 -5.42 13.53
C ASP A 89 17.44 -4.25 13.77
N ARG A 90 16.95 -3.19 14.41
CA ARG A 90 17.76 -2.00 14.71
C ARG A 90 18.47 -2.10 16.04
N GLU A 91 17.92 -2.88 16.96
CA GLU A 91 18.39 -3.02 18.34
C GLU A 91 19.28 -4.24 18.51
N LEU A 92 19.11 -5.26 17.68
CA LEU A 92 19.91 -6.48 17.70
C LEU A 92 21.04 -6.45 16.66
N SER A 93 22.22 -6.89 17.07
CA SER A 93 23.34 -7.20 16.18
C SER A 93 23.08 -8.45 15.33
N ALA A 94 23.87 -8.65 14.28
CA ALA A 94 23.74 -9.81 13.40
C ALA A 94 23.92 -11.14 14.16
N ASP A 95 24.83 -11.17 15.14
CA ASP A 95 25.10 -12.35 15.97
C ASP A 95 23.92 -12.66 16.90
N GLU A 96 23.29 -11.64 17.49
CA GLU A 96 22.09 -11.79 18.33
C GLU A 96 20.89 -12.26 17.51
N ILE A 97 20.74 -11.77 16.28
CA ILE A 97 19.71 -12.23 15.33
C ILE A 97 19.95 -13.71 14.97
N ALA A 98 21.20 -14.10 14.71
CA ALA A 98 21.54 -15.48 14.40
C ALA A 98 21.31 -16.43 15.59
N ALA A 99 21.62 -15.98 16.81
CA ALA A 99 21.34 -16.71 18.03
C ALA A 99 19.84 -16.90 18.27
N ALA A 100 19.03 -15.85 18.06
CA ALA A 100 17.56 -15.94 18.16
C ALA A 100 16.97 -16.89 17.11
N ALA A 101 17.52 -16.89 15.89
CA ALA A 101 17.13 -17.83 14.84
C ALA A 101 17.42 -19.30 15.21
N ALA A 102 18.52 -19.57 15.92
CA ALA A 102 18.86 -20.91 16.38
C ALA A 102 17.86 -21.40 17.44
N GLN A 103 17.49 -20.56 18.41
CA GLN A 103 16.52 -20.89 19.45
C GLN A 103 15.13 -21.24 18.90
N ILE A 104 14.69 -20.58 17.82
CA ILE A 104 13.41 -20.90 17.16
C ILE A 104 13.45 -22.29 16.50
N LYS A 105 14.60 -22.70 15.97
CA LYS A 105 14.76 -24.01 15.31
C LYS A 105 14.80 -25.17 16.30
N ASP A 106 15.35 -24.95 17.49
CA ASP A 106 15.45 -25.98 18.53
C ASP A 106 14.11 -26.19 19.29
N ALA A 107 13.15 -25.28 19.12
CA ALA A 107 11.83 -25.34 19.73
C ALA A 107 10.72 -25.95 18.83
N ALA A 108 11.06 -26.35 17.60
CA ALA A 108 10.16 -26.93 16.60
C ALA A 108 10.44 -28.42 16.38
#